data_AF-A0A8S3TNG2-F1
#
_entry.id   AF-A0A8S3TNG2-F1
#
_cell.length_a   1.000
_cell.length_b   1.000
_cell.length_c   1.000
_cell.angle_alpha   90.00
_cell.angle_beta   90.00
_cell.angle_gamma   90.00
#
_symmetry.space_group_name_H-M   'P 1'
#
loop_
_entity.id
_entity.type
_entity.pdbx_description
1 polymer ?
#
loop_
_entity_poly.entity_id
_entity_poly.type
_entity_poly.pdbx_seq_one_letter_code
_entity_poly.pdbx_strand_id
1 'polypeptide(L)'
;MYLFESFWDSGVSRVGESGAKGWSYWYTNKEVVPESQATENKNLDAIEQDIVKKEQLKWKIWKEIEITRQSAHWLPWRPDLSKDETEEDCEDLDRLVLFDDINSILMVFPSSLHFLLVTTFLQFLNVGVENQSVLPPCSIDNLQRIINNTEIILVQDYMANSDMKLEIIKCFLDQMIDKFDGEDKTTFILHKMYFHFQTCQNESKKISKFKKFVKGMLKEEHCRSNLCVWSAYCDILCKCGCHSEAIVVIETALSLVTDDTQKHSKINLFRMLTELYLGITSGEKEATIPCDLGKAQNVLVCFIDDKKYVKSDVDISAISVLRWRKKLESLCDNSMESMTTINKVQDLSKSELKYISDTFKLLSLFEYSFGKHELELASVVVEDAVNHLQEFIKDEKIEENIKEKMKNVMEDLFNFSIRLSKHHMAVNITPLSSLRHIVQHAMKIFPENPYFLQVFIDIELKMYISGRLDRYFSHTIRSVDSPIPVIFAVYSILCRQSAIDKQLYTGEVTVSSAGGLINRIRSYLERALGNTSVCQCPLVWRLYLHSEVQFGNLTRAKGIFYRALQSCPWSKALYLDAVSLFTKDKLDEIVDLMTEKEIRLQIPLEEVDILMEDVTENN
;
A
#
# COMPACT_ATOMS: atom_id res chain seq x y z
N MET A 1 7.08 -14.22 35.42
CA MET A 1 5.98 -13.26 35.24
C MET A 1 6.05 -12.14 36.28
N TYR A 2 6.20 -12.41 37.59
CA TYR A 2 6.43 -11.39 38.63
C TYR A 2 7.53 -10.34 38.31
N LEU A 3 8.59 -10.72 37.58
CA LEU A 3 9.64 -9.78 37.18
C LEU A 3 9.26 -8.85 36.01
N PHE A 4 8.20 -9.19 35.27
CA PHE A 4 7.66 -8.35 34.19
C PHE A 4 6.61 -7.37 34.73
N GLU A 5 5.82 -7.78 35.73
CA GLU A 5 4.91 -6.90 36.49
C GLU A 5 5.63 -5.66 37.02
N SER A 6 6.75 -5.84 37.73
CA SER A 6 7.56 -4.69 38.18
C SER A 6 8.10 -3.81 37.05
N PHE A 7 8.29 -4.35 35.84
CA PHE A 7 8.66 -3.55 34.66
C PHE A 7 7.44 -2.82 34.09
N TRP A 8 6.27 -3.47 34.04
CA TRP A 8 5.01 -2.90 33.60
C TRP A 8 4.65 -1.67 34.47
N ASP A 9 4.73 -1.82 35.78
CA ASP A 9 4.36 -0.79 36.75
C ASP A 9 5.43 0.30 36.90
N SER A 10 6.65 0.09 36.38
CA SER A 10 7.74 1.06 36.54
C SER A 10 7.57 2.36 35.74
N GLY A 11 6.58 2.44 34.84
CA GLY A 11 6.38 3.61 33.97
C GLY A 11 7.42 3.77 32.85
N VAL A 12 8.40 2.87 32.75
CA VAL A 12 9.48 2.94 31.76
C VAL A 12 8.96 2.79 30.34
N SER A 13 9.56 3.54 29.41
CA SER A 13 9.21 3.50 27.99
C SER A 13 9.22 2.07 27.43
N ARG A 14 8.12 1.69 26.78
CA ARG A 14 7.90 0.36 26.20
C ARG A 14 8.18 0.36 24.69
N VAL A 15 8.22 -0.82 24.08
CA VAL A 15 8.51 -0.97 22.65
C VAL A 15 7.60 -0.09 21.81
N GLY A 16 8.17 0.68 20.89
CA GLY A 16 7.47 1.70 20.10
C GLY A 16 7.44 3.09 20.74
N GLU A 17 7.80 3.25 22.01
CA GLU A 17 7.90 4.56 22.67
C GLU A 17 9.32 5.12 22.55
N SER A 18 9.43 6.45 22.62
CA SER A 18 10.71 7.14 22.59
C SER A 18 11.60 6.70 23.76
N GLY A 19 12.87 6.43 23.47
CA GLY A 19 13.87 6.03 24.47
C GLY A 19 13.73 4.59 25.00
N ALA A 20 12.78 3.79 24.51
CA ALA A 20 12.60 2.43 24.98
C ALA A 20 13.79 1.52 24.63
N LYS A 21 14.31 0.82 25.64
CA LYS A 21 15.45 -0.12 25.51
C LYS A 21 15.06 -1.58 25.77
N GLY A 22 13.84 -1.80 26.24
CA GLY A 22 13.28 -3.13 26.50
C GLY A 22 13.52 -3.65 27.93
N TRP A 23 12.71 -4.63 28.29
CA TRP A 23 12.66 -5.23 29.62
C TRP A 23 14.00 -5.85 30.06
N SER A 24 14.72 -6.50 29.14
CA SER A 24 16.02 -7.11 29.45
C SER A 24 17.06 -6.09 29.89
N TYR A 25 17.08 -4.92 29.25
CA TYR A 25 17.99 -3.82 29.60
C TYR A 25 17.60 -3.20 30.95
N TRP A 26 16.31 -2.95 31.18
CA TRP A 26 15.83 -2.41 32.44
C TRP A 26 16.20 -3.34 33.62
N TYR A 27 16.04 -4.65 33.44
CA TYR A 27 16.36 -5.63 34.48
C TYR A 27 17.85 -5.62 34.85
N THR A 28 18.75 -5.45 33.89
CA THR A 28 20.20 -5.37 34.14
C THR A 28 20.66 -4.02 34.68
N ASN A 29 19.86 -2.97 34.49
CA ASN A 29 20.24 -1.57 34.75
C ASN A 29 19.27 -0.86 35.71
N LYS A 30 18.70 -1.59 36.69
CA LYS A 30 17.69 -1.10 37.65
C LYS A 30 18.02 0.23 38.37
N GLU A 31 19.29 0.65 38.39
CA GLU A 31 19.74 1.91 39.00
C GLU A 31 19.48 3.16 38.15
N VAL A 32 19.10 3.01 36.87
CA VAL A 32 18.77 4.14 35.99
C VAL A 32 17.26 4.12 35.74
N VAL A 33 16.50 4.76 36.64
CA VAL A 33 15.08 5.07 36.38
C VAL A 33 15.07 6.16 35.31
N PRO A 34 14.70 5.86 34.05
CA PRO A 34 14.48 6.91 33.07
C PRO A 34 13.24 7.70 33.51
N GLU A 35 13.29 9.02 33.39
CA GLU A 35 12.14 9.91 33.59
C GLU A 35 10.93 9.35 32.82
N SER A 36 9.80 9.21 33.52
CA SER A 36 8.51 8.91 32.88
C SER A 36 8.30 9.96 31.79
N GLN A 37 8.34 9.54 30.52
CA GLN A 37 7.87 10.38 29.43
C GLN A 37 6.37 10.16 29.34
N ALA A 38 5.63 10.78 30.25
CA ALA A 38 4.20 10.96 30.08
C ALA A 38 3.99 11.58 28.70
N THR A 39 3.45 10.76 27.78
CA THR A 39 3.15 11.15 26.41
C THR A 39 1.80 11.87 26.40
N GLU A 40 1.59 12.78 27.35
CA GLU A 40 0.48 13.72 27.25
C GLU A 40 0.81 14.70 26.15
N ASN A 41 -0.08 14.72 25.15
CA ASN A 41 0.01 15.63 24.04
C ASN A 41 -0.38 17.02 24.58
N LYS A 42 0.59 17.77 25.14
CA LYS A 42 0.43 19.09 25.82
C LYS A 42 -0.29 20.18 25.01
N ASN A 43 -0.73 19.86 23.80
CA ASN A 43 -1.43 20.75 22.87
C ASN A 43 -2.89 20.33 22.63
N LEU A 44 -3.38 19.25 23.25
CA LEU A 44 -4.73 18.73 23.00
C LEU A 44 -5.79 19.75 23.42
N ASP A 45 -5.72 20.27 24.64
CA ASP A 45 -6.67 21.25 25.18
C ASP A 45 -6.75 22.51 24.31
N ALA A 46 -5.60 22.98 23.82
CA ALA A 46 -5.55 24.12 22.92
C ALA A 46 -6.22 23.84 21.56
N ILE A 47 -6.06 22.61 21.03
CA ILE A 47 -6.75 22.17 19.81
C ILE A 47 -8.26 22.06 20.05
N GLU A 48 -8.69 21.50 21.17
CA GLU A 48 -10.11 21.37 21.53
C GLU A 48 -10.77 22.74 21.70
N GLN A 49 -10.12 23.68 22.40
CA GLN A 49 -10.59 25.05 22.50
C GLN A 49 -10.68 25.74 21.13
N ASP A 50 -9.72 25.50 20.23
CA ASP A 50 -9.76 26.02 18.86
C ASP A 50 -10.91 25.43 18.04
N ILE A 51 -11.22 24.15 18.21
CA ILE A 51 -12.36 23.47 17.58
C ILE A 51 -13.67 24.13 18.03
N VAL A 52 -13.88 24.26 19.35
CA VAL A 52 -15.10 24.85 19.92
C VAL A 52 -15.25 26.32 19.51
N LYS A 53 -14.15 27.08 19.39
CA LYS A 53 -14.20 28.47 18.90
C LYS A 53 -14.59 28.56 17.41
N LYS A 54 -14.13 27.62 16.58
CA LYS A 54 -14.35 27.63 15.13
C LYS A 54 -15.73 27.12 14.75
N GLU A 55 -16.21 26.08 15.42
CA GLU A 55 -17.47 25.42 15.09
C GLU A 55 -18.58 25.81 16.05
N GLN A 56 -19.81 25.90 15.55
CA GLN A 56 -20.98 26.36 16.32
C GLN A 56 -22.05 25.26 16.46
N LEU A 57 -21.85 24.12 15.81
CA LEU A 57 -22.80 23.01 15.79
C LEU A 57 -22.29 21.88 16.67
N LYS A 58 -23.05 21.52 17.72
CA LYS A 58 -22.71 20.45 18.67
C LYS A 58 -22.19 19.18 17.99
N TRP A 59 -22.89 18.68 16.97
CA TRP A 59 -22.48 17.45 16.26
C TRP A 59 -21.12 17.55 15.57
N LYS A 60 -20.75 18.74 15.08
CA LYS A 60 -19.44 18.96 14.47
C LYS A 60 -18.34 19.01 15.51
N ILE A 61 -18.58 19.78 16.59
CA ILE A 61 -17.65 19.89 17.72
C ILE A 61 -17.39 18.49 18.30
N TRP A 62 -18.46 17.76 18.63
CA TRP A 62 -18.37 16.38 19.12
C TRP A 62 -17.56 15.51 18.16
N LYS A 63 -17.88 15.51 16.86
CA LYS A 63 -17.18 14.70 15.87
C LYS A 63 -15.69 15.06 15.79
N GLU A 64 -15.34 16.34 15.74
CA GLU A 64 -13.96 16.78 15.62
C GLU A 64 -13.14 16.46 16.87
N ILE A 65 -13.70 16.65 18.07
CA ILE A 65 -13.03 16.27 19.33
C ILE A 65 -12.91 14.75 19.41
N GLU A 66 -13.96 13.99 19.09
CA GLU A 66 -13.98 12.53 19.06
C GLU A 66 -12.84 11.97 18.18
N ILE A 67 -12.66 12.53 16.98
CA ILE A 67 -11.57 12.16 16.07
C ILE A 67 -10.21 12.59 16.62
N THR A 68 -10.12 13.80 17.17
CA THR A 68 -8.89 14.37 17.70
C THR A 68 -8.35 13.55 18.86
N ARG A 69 -9.19 13.27 19.87
CA ARG A 69 -8.86 12.40 21.01
C ARG A 69 -8.49 11.00 20.55
N GLN A 70 -9.25 10.38 19.64
CA GLN A 70 -8.91 9.06 19.11
C GLN A 70 -7.53 9.05 18.42
N SER A 71 -7.15 10.16 17.76
CA SER A 71 -5.86 10.29 17.08
C SER A 71 -4.68 10.48 18.05
N ALA A 72 -4.93 11.13 19.19
CA ALA A 72 -3.92 11.45 20.20
C ALA A 72 -3.74 10.34 21.25
N HIS A 73 -4.84 9.71 21.67
CA HIS A 73 -4.90 8.72 22.75
C HIS A 73 -4.56 7.30 22.26
N TRP A 74 -3.49 7.17 21.46
CA TRP A 74 -3.05 5.88 20.91
C TRP A 74 -2.39 4.96 21.93
N LEU A 75 -1.84 5.53 23.00
CA LEU A 75 -1.17 4.79 24.08
C LEU A 75 -2.03 4.76 25.34
N PRO A 76 -1.97 3.65 26.12
CA PRO A 76 -2.51 3.62 27.47
C PRO A 76 -2.03 4.82 28.28
N TRP A 77 -2.94 5.38 29.07
CA TRP A 77 -2.58 6.43 30.00
C TRP A 77 -1.71 5.84 31.13
N ARG A 78 -0.76 6.63 31.61
CA ARG A 78 0.12 6.26 32.73
C ARG A 78 0.34 7.49 33.61
N PRO A 79 0.40 7.32 34.93
CA PRO A 79 0.67 8.43 35.83
C PRO A 79 2.06 9.02 35.58
N ASP A 80 2.16 10.34 35.53
CA ASP A 80 3.42 11.05 35.59
C ASP A 80 3.92 11.12 37.04
N LEU A 81 4.77 10.16 37.41
CA LEU A 81 5.43 10.13 38.71
C LEU A 81 6.25 11.39 39.02
N SER A 82 6.62 12.21 38.02
CA SER A 82 7.32 13.48 38.25
C SER A 82 6.40 14.61 38.70
N LYS A 83 5.09 14.46 38.48
CA LYS A 83 4.03 15.40 38.91
C LYS A 83 3.21 14.88 40.10
N ASP A 84 3.66 13.81 40.74
CA ASP A 84 2.93 13.11 41.81
C ASP A 84 1.54 12.58 41.38
N GLU A 85 1.33 12.31 40.08
CA GLU A 85 0.12 11.69 39.57
C GLU A 85 0.05 10.21 39.99
N THR A 86 -1.17 9.73 40.20
CA THR A 86 -1.53 8.37 40.57
C THR A 86 -2.58 7.81 39.61
N GLU A 87 -2.87 6.53 39.69
CA GLU A 87 -3.93 5.91 38.89
C GLU A 87 -5.32 6.56 39.09
N GLU A 88 -5.53 7.22 40.23
CA GLU A 88 -6.77 7.94 40.55
C GLU A 88 -6.94 9.24 39.74
N ASP A 89 -5.85 9.76 39.15
CA ASP A 89 -5.85 10.98 38.33
C ASP A 89 -6.22 10.69 36.86
N CYS A 90 -6.50 9.43 36.51
CA CYS A 90 -6.88 9.05 35.14
C CYS A 90 -8.32 9.46 34.83
N GLU A 91 -8.51 10.45 33.96
CA GLU A 91 -9.84 10.92 33.53
C GLU A 91 -10.58 9.91 32.63
N ASP A 92 -9.84 9.15 31.81
CA ASP A 92 -10.37 8.13 30.89
C ASP A 92 -9.92 6.73 31.34
N LEU A 93 -10.75 6.10 32.18
CA LEU A 93 -10.47 4.77 32.74
C LEU A 93 -10.28 3.68 31.68
N ASP A 94 -10.87 3.80 30.50
CA ASP A 94 -10.65 2.85 29.39
C ASP A 94 -9.25 2.96 28.78
N ARG A 95 -8.43 3.94 29.20
CA ARG A 95 -7.00 4.05 28.86
C ARG A 95 -6.09 3.50 29.94
N LEU A 96 -6.59 3.29 31.16
CA LEU A 96 -5.80 2.72 32.25
C LEU A 96 -5.70 1.20 32.03
N VAL A 97 -4.50 0.70 31.76
CA VAL A 97 -4.26 -0.73 31.53
C VAL A 97 -3.33 -1.27 32.61
N LEU A 98 -3.91 -2.02 33.53
CA LEU A 98 -3.21 -2.63 34.66
C LEU A 98 -2.52 -3.93 34.23
N PHE A 99 -1.57 -4.39 35.05
CA PHE A 99 -0.89 -5.65 34.76
C PHE A 99 -1.87 -6.84 34.75
N ASP A 100 -2.86 -6.84 35.64
CA ASP A 100 -3.85 -7.92 35.73
C ASP A 100 -4.68 -8.08 34.44
N ASP A 101 -4.92 -6.99 33.71
CA ASP A 101 -5.65 -7.02 32.44
C ASP A 101 -4.91 -7.83 31.36
N ILE A 102 -3.58 -7.79 31.38
CA ILE A 102 -2.73 -8.45 30.38
C ILE A 102 -2.12 -9.76 30.88
N ASN A 103 -2.07 -9.99 32.18
CA ASN A 103 -1.35 -11.12 32.77
C ASN A 103 -1.81 -12.47 32.19
N SER A 104 -3.11 -12.63 31.96
CA SER A 104 -3.71 -13.86 31.42
C SER A 104 -3.34 -14.16 29.95
N ILE A 105 -2.87 -13.17 29.19
CA ILE A 105 -2.54 -13.28 27.77
C ILE A 105 -1.02 -13.25 27.48
N LEU A 106 -0.18 -13.10 28.51
CA LEU A 106 1.28 -13.08 28.34
C LEU A 106 1.82 -14.48 28.00
N MET A 107 2.43 -14.60 26.83
CA MET A 107 3.01 -15.85 26.33
C MET A 107 4.43 -15.64 25.77
N VAL A 108 5.24 -16.70 25.78
CA VAL A 108 6.61 -16.69 25.25
C VAL A 108 6.63 -17.32 23.86
N PHE A 109 7.12 -16.57 22.87
CA PHE A 109 7.26 -17.06 21.50
C PHE A 109 8.66 -17.65 21.25
N PRO A 110 8.77 -18.77 20.50
CA PRO A 110 10.04 -19.27 19.99
C PRO A 110 10.77 -18.24 19.12
N SER A 111 12.11 -18.21 19.17
CA SER A 111 12.93 -17.25 18.40
C SER A 111 12.69 -17.30 16.89
N SER A 112 12.32 -18.46 16.35
CA SER A 112 11.97 -18.63 14.93
C SER A 112 10.74 -17.84 14.49
N LEU A 113 9.85 -17.47 15.42
CA LEU A 113 8.63 -16.72 15.12
C LEU A 113 8.78 -15.22 15.35
N HIS A 114 9.89 -14.75 15.93
CA HIS A 114 10.06 -13.34 16.28
C HIS A 114 9.97 -12.44 15.04
N PHE A 115 10.63 -12.81 13.95
CA PHE A 115 10.57 -12.06 12.70
C PHE A 115 9.15 -12.00 12.12
N LEU A 116 8.45 -13.14 12.10
CA LEU A 116 7.08 -13.22 11.61
C LEU A 116 6.13 -12.37 12.45
N LEU A 117 6.27 -12.40 13.78
CA LEU A 117 5.45 -11.59 14.69
C LEU A 117 5.63 -10.10 14.43
N VAL A 118 6.88 -9.63 14.35
CA VAL A 118 7.19 -8.21 14.16
C VAL A 118 6.75 -7.74 12.77
N THR A 119 6.95 -8.54 11.72
CA THR A 119 6.49 -8.19 10.36
C THR A 119 4.96 -8.22 10.24
N THR A 120 4.28 -9.16 10.90
CA THR A 120 2.81 -9.19 10.98
C THR A 120 2.27 -7.99 11.73
N PHE A 121 2.95 -7.55 12.80
CA PHE A 121 2.58 -6.34 13.53
C PHE A 121 2.76 -5.08 12.68
N LEU A 122 3.84 -4.98 11.89
CA LEU A 122 4.00 -3.89 10.92
C LEU A 122 2.89 -3.90 9.87
N GLN A 123 2.51 -5.07 9.34
CA GLN A 123 1.37 -5.20 8.42
C GLN A 123 0.06 -4.74 9.07
N PHE A 124 -0.19 -5.12 10.33
CA PHE A 124 -1.34 -4.67 11.10
C PHE A 124 -1.39 -3.13 11.24
N LEU A 125 -0.24 -2.48 11.41
CA LEU A 125 -0.13 -1.02 11.45
C LEU A 125 -0.22 -0.33 10.07
N ASN A 126 -0.43 -1.11 9.00
CA ASN A 126 -0.36 -0.68 7.59
C ASN A 126 1.03 -0.20 7.16
N VAL A 127 2.08 -0.74 7.77
CA VAL A 127 3.49 -0.49 7.43
C VAL A 127 4.03 -1.68 6.65
N GLY A 128 3.78 -1.70 5.35
CA GLY A 128 4.25 -2.78 4.47
C GLY A 128 5.38 -2.33 3.56
N VAL A 129 6.40 -3.18 3.37
CA VAL A 129 7.21 -3.12 2.15
C VAL A 129 6.34 -3.62 1.02
N GLU A 130 6.28 -2.81 -0.03
CA GLU A 130 5.69 -3.06 -1.34
C GLU A 130 5.87 -4.49 -1.91
N ASN A 131 6.85 -5.27 -1.45
CA ASN A 131 7.13 -6.64 -1.90
C ASN A 131 6.86 -7.75 -0.87
N GLN A 132 6.15 -7.47 0.24
CA GLN A 132 5.96 -8.46 1.33
C GLN A 132 4.52 -8.88 1.64
N SER A 133 3.52 -8.25 1.03
CA SER A 133 2.16 -8.73 1.08
C SER A 133 1.87 -9.70 -0.06
N VAL A 134 1.09 -10.74 0.26
CA VAL A 134 0.29 -11.58 -0.67
C VAL A 134 -0.67 -10.72 -1.53
N LEU A 135 -0.78 -9.42 -1.22
CA LEU A 135 -1.41 -8.42 -2.06
C LEU A 135 -0.33 -7.57 -2.75
N PRO A 136 -0.43 -7.35 -4.06
CA PRO A 136 0.63 -6.66 -4.79
C PRO A 136 0.81 -5.20 -4.36
N PRO A 137 2.03 -4.65 -4.48
CA PRO A 137 2.47 -3.32 -4.01
C PRO A 137 1.60 -2.14 -4.41
N CYS A 138 0.94 -2.30 -5.55
CA CYS A 138 0.11 -1.30 -6.18
C CYS A 138 -1.34 -1.37 -5.69
N SER A 139 -1.69 -2.27 -4.77
CA SER A 139 -3.06 -2.45 -4.30
C SER A 139 -3.51 -1.35 -3.36
N ILE A 140 -2.72 -1.04 -2.33
CA ILE A 140 -3.11 -0.06 -1.29
C ILE A 140 -2.92 1.36 -1.79
N ASP A 141 -1.80 1.69 -2.43
CA ASP A 141 -1.57 3.04 -2.98
C ASP A 141 -2.54 3.36 -4.13
N ASN A 142 -2.90 2.39 -4.98
CA ASN A 142 -3.92 2.65 -6.01
C ASN A 142 -5.32 2.69 -5.42
N LEU A 143 -5.68 1.83 -4.45
CA LEU A 143 -6.94 1.96 -3.73
C LEU A 143 -7.02 3.33 -3.05
N GLN A 144 -6.00 3.75 -2.31
CA GLN A 144 -5.92 5.07 -1.68
C GLN A 144 -5.94 6.23 -2.71
N ARG A 145 -5.31 6.09 -3.88
CA ARG A 145 -5.41 7.07 -4.97
C ARG A 145 -6.79 7.12 -5.61
N ILE A 146 -7.43 5.97 -5.83
CA ILE A 146 -8.81 5.82 -6.33
C ILE A 146 -9.78 6.49 -5.36
N ILE A 147 -9.56 6.24 -4.08
CA ILE A 147 -10.24 6.85 -2.93
C ILE A 147 -10.02 8.38 -2.92
N ASN A 148 -8.79 8.86 -3.10
CA ASN A 148 -8.45 10.28 -3.05
C ASN A 148 -8.92 11.05 -4.31
N ASN A 149 -8.93 10.41 -5.48
CA ASN A 149 -9.28 11.02 -6.76
C ASN A 149 -10.78 11.15 -7.00
N THR A 150 -11.61 10.47 -6.22
CA THR A 150 -13.07 10.47 -6.45
C THR A 150 -13.82 11.60 -5.75
N GLU A 151 -13.16 12.50 -5.01
CA GLU A 151 -13.82 13.44 -4.07
C GLU A 151 -14.78 12.72 -3.09
N ILE A 152 -14.63 11.41 -3.00
CA ILE A 152 -15.42 10.57 -2.15
C ILE A 152 -14.72 10.61 -0.79
N ILE A 153 -15.29 11.41 0.12
CA ILE A 153 -14.88 11.55 1.53
C ILE A 153 -15.21 10.25 2.31
N LEU A 154 -14.80 9.08 1.80
CA LEU A 154 -15.11 7.76 2.37
C LEU A 154 -13.97 7.15 3.16
N VAL A 155 -12.76 7.68 3.05
CA VAL A 155 -11.58 7.05 3.64
C VAL A 155 -10.65 8.13 4.18
N GLN A 156 -11.23 9.09 4.90
CA GLN A 156 -10.61 9.36 6.17
C GLN A 156 -10.79 8.09 7.00
N ASP A 157 -9.80 7.21 6.93
CA ASP A 157 -9.49 6.41 8.09
C ASP A 157 -9.20 7.47 9.16
N TYR A 158 -10.13 7.67 10.08
CA TYR A 158 -9.97 8.67 11.14
C TYR A 158 -8.70 8.37 11.99
N MET A 159 -8.06 7.22 11.75
CA MET A 159 -6.78 6.75 12.27
C MET A 159 -5.58 6.81 11.31
N ALA A 160 -5.74 7.15 10.02
CA ALA A 160 -4.73 6.82 8.99
C ALA A 160 -3.37 7.46 9.22
N ASN A 161 -3.29 8.65 9.81
CA ASN A 161 -2.03 9.40 9.91
C ASN A 161 -2.00 10.32 11.15
N SER A 162 -2.26 9.80 12.35
CA SER A 162 -1.94 10.61 13.54
C SER A 162 -0.42 10.70 13.69
N ASP A 163 0.10 11.88 14.05
CA ASP A 163 1.53 12.08 14.28
C ASP A 163 2.07 11.09 15.34
N MET A 164 1.23 10.77 16.33
CA MET A 164 1.52 9.75 17.36
C MET A 164 1.72 8.36 16.76
N LYS A 165 0.82 7.89 15.90
CA LYS A 165 0.96 6.60 15.20
C LYS A 165 2.28 6.56 14.43
N LEU A 166 2.60 7.62 13.69
CA LEU A 166 3.82 7.68 12.88
C LEU A 166 5.08 7.67 13.74
N GLU A 167 5.10 8.38 14.87
CA GLU A 167 6.24 8.38 15.78
C GLU A 167 6.41 7.00 16.45
N ILE A 168 5.32 6.34 16.85
CA ILE A 168 5.37 4.99 17.42
C ILE A 168 5.98 4.00 16.43
N ILE A 169 5.50 4.01 15.18
CA ILE A 169 6.05 3.15 14.13
C ILE A 169 7.53 3.44 13.89
N LYS A 170 7.92 4.72 13.86
CA LYS A 170 9.32 5.12 13.68
C LYS A 170 10.21 4.58 14.81
N CYS A 171 9.83 4.82 16.06
CA CYS A 171 10.54 4.30 17.22
C CYS A 171 10.61 2.77 17.20
N PHE A 172 9.51 2.11 16.85
CA PHE A 172 9.44 0.66 16.72
C PHE A 172 10.44 0.12 15.68
N LEU A 173 10.46 0.71 14.48
CA LEU A 173 11.40 0.33 13.42
C LEU A 173 12.86 0.53 13.84
N ASP A 174 13.17 1.65 14.50
CA ASP A 174 14.51 1.93 15.00
C ASP A 174 14.96 0.93 16.07
N GLN A 175 14.06 0.52 16.97
CA GLN A 175 14.33 -0.44 18.04
C GLN A 175 14.54 -1.87 17.53
N MET A 176 13.93 -2.23 16.39
CA MET A 176 13.94 -3.61 15.87
C MET A 176 15.11 -3.91 14.92
N ILE A 177 15.73 -2.91 14.27
CA ILE A 177 16.79 -3.13 13.26
C ILE A 177 17.98 -3.93 13.79
N ASP A 178 18.36 -3.72 15.04
CA ASP A 178 19.51 -4.42 15.66
C ASP A 178 19.13 -5.72 16.36
N LYS A 179 17.87 -6.18 16.22
CA LYS A 179 17.39 -7.46 16.74
C LYS A 179 17.43 -8.59 15.71
N PHE A 180 17.66 -8.27 14.45
CA PHE A 180 17.68 -9.22 13.34
C PHE A 180 18.98 -9.11 12.55
N ASP A 181 19.37 -10.20 11.89
CA ASP A 181 20.57 -10.30 11.05
C ASP A 181 20.23 -10.79 9.64
N GLY A 182 21.18 -10.68 8.70
CA GLY A 182 21.03 -11.25 7.35
C GLY A 182 19.86 -10.68 6.52
N GLU A 183 19.05 -11.58 5.94
CA GLU A 183 17.89 -11.23 5.11
C GLU A 183 16.77 -10.55 5.91
N ASP A 184 16.58 -10.96 7.16
CA ASP A 184 15.58 -10.38 8.07
C ASP A 184 15.92 -8.91 8.37
N LYS A 185 17.19 -8.61 8.65
CA LYS A 185 17.67 -7.24 8.81
C LYS A 185 17.44 -6.40 7.55
N THR A 186 17.75 -6.98 6.39
CA THR A 186 17.53 -6.34 5.08
C THR A 186 16.05 -6.00 4.89
N THR A 187 15.16 -6.91 5.25
CA THR A 187 13.70 -6.67 5.22
C THR A 187 13.30 -5.51 6.11
N PHE A 188 13.79 -5.42 7.35
CA PHE A 188 13.47 -4.30 8.25
C PHE A 188 13.98 -2.95 7.74
N ILE A 189 15.18 -2.93 7.17
CA ILE A 189 15.76 -1.75 6.52
C ILE A 189 14.86 -1.28 5.38
N LEU A 190 14.34 -2.21 4.58
CA LEU A 190 13.38 -1.89 3.53
C LEU A 190 12.09 -1.29 4.12
N HIS A 191 11.50 -1.90 5.17
CA HIS A 191 10.29 -1.34 5.83
C HIS A 191 10.52 0.08 6.31
N LYS A 192 11.66 0.34 6.96
CA LYS A 192 12.04 1.68 7.41
C LYS A 192 12.14 2.67 6.25
N MET A 193 12.78 2.28 5.15
CA MET A 193 12.89 3.16 3.98
C MET A 193 11.52 3.47 3.35
N TYR A 194 10.65 2.46 3.15
CA TYR A 194 9.32 2.68 2.58
C TYR A 194 8.42 3.50 3.52
N PHE A 195 8.47 3.26 4.83
CA PHE A 195 7.75 4.07 5.82
C PHE A 195 8.17 5.54 5.78
N HIS A 196 9.48 5.82 5.75
CA HIS A 196 9.97 7.19 5.60
C HIS A 196 9.58 7.82 4.26
N PHE A 197 9.45 7.04 3.19
CA PHE A 197 8.96 7.53 1.91
C PHE A 197 7.48 7.92 1.98
N GLN A 198 6.63 7.04 2.52
CA GLN A 198 5.18 7.28 2.65
C GLN A 198 4.88 8.53 3.49
N THR A 199 5.55 8.70 4.64
CA THR A 199 5.42 9.89 5.50
C THR A 199 5.90 11.19 4.83
N CYS A 200 6.78 11.10 3.83
CA CYS A 200 7.28 12.24 3.08
C CYS A 200 6.44 12.60 1.84
N GLN A 201 5.56 11.72 1.34
CA GLN A 201 4.77 11.99 0.12
C GLN A 201 3.76 13.14 0.31
N ASN A 202 3.31 13.39 1.54
CA ASN A 202 2.24 14.36 1.81
C ASN A 202 2.66 15.84 1.68
N GLU A 203 3.96 16.17 1.47
CA GLU A 203 4.41 17.55 1.23
C GLU A 203 5.62 17.64 0.29
N SER A 204 5.57 18.54 -0.71
CA SER A 204 6.60 18.73 -1.74
C SER A 204 8.01 19.07 -1.23
N LYS A 205 8.15 19.63 -0.02
CA LYS A 205 9.46 19.96 0.59
C LYS A 205 10.16 18.76 1.25
N LYS A 206 9.46 17.62 1.47
CA LYS A 206 9.96 16.47 2.24
C LYS A 206 10.81 15.46 1.43
N ILE A 207 10.68 15.40 0.09
CA ILE A 207 11.48 14.47 -0.75
C ILE A 207 13.00 14.70 -0.60
N SER A 208 13.43 15.96 -0.45
CA SER A 208 14.85 16.28 -0.24
C SER A 208 15.38 15.75 1.10
N LYS A 209 14.54 15.75 2.15
CA LYS A 209 14.87 15.17 3.46
C LYS A 209 14.97 13.64 3.36
N PHE A 210 14.03 13.01 2.67
CA PHE A 210 14.07 11.57 2.39
C PHE A 210 15.37 11.16 1.67
N LYS A 211 15.76 11.88 0.60
CA LYS A 211 17.03 11.63 -0.11
C LYS A 211 18.25 11.74 0.81
N LYS A 212 18.29 12.72 1.72
CA LYS A 212 19.38 12.86 2.71
C LYS A 212 19.40 11.70 3.69
N PHE A 213 18.23 11.28 4.15
CA PHE A 213 18.07 10.14 5.06
C PHE A 213 18.59 8.84 4.44
N VAL A 214 18.14 8.48 3.22
CA VAL A 214 18.61 7.24 2.57
C VAL A 214 20.10 7.31 2.23
N LYS A 215 20.62 8.47 1.81
CA LYS A 215 22.07 8.65 1.64
C LYS A 215 22.86 8.50 2.95
N GLY A 216 22.25 8.76 4.10
CA GLY A 216 22.79 8.43 5.41
C GLY A 216 22.84 6.92 5.62
N MET A 217 21.71 6.24 5.41
CA MET A 217 21.60 4.78 5.53
C MET A 217 22.61 4.05 4.63
N LEU A 218 22.77 4.45 3.37
CA LEU A 218 23.70 3.81 2.43
C LEU A 218 25.19 3.94 2.81
N LYS A 219 25.53 4.81 3.77
CA LYS A 219 26.90 4.89 4.32
C LYS A 219 27.17 3.84 5.39
N GLU A 220 26.13 3.29 5.99
CA GLU A 220 26.25 2.23 7.00
C GLU A 220 26.77 0.95 6.36
N GLU A 221 27.67 0.25 7.06
CA GLU A 221 28.42 -0.88 6.52
C GLU A 221 27.52 -1.98 5.94
N HIS A 222 26.43 -2.29 6.64
CA HIS A 222 25.47 -3.33 6.26
C HIS A 222 24.55 -2.92 5.08
N CYS A 223 24.39 -1.63 4.81
CA CYS A 223 23.61 -1.13 3.67
C CYS A 223 24.48 -0.91 2.42
N ARG A 224 25.76 -0.57 2.61
CA ARG A 224 26.68 -0.20 1.52
C ARG A 224 26.86 -1.30 0.47
N SER A 225 26.96 -2.55 0.90
CA SER A 225 27.13 -3.74 0.03
C SER A 225 25.81 -4.42 -0.33
N ASN A 226 24.67 -3.94 0.18
CA ASN A 226 23.39 -4.62 0.04
C ASN A 226 22.59 -4.09 -1.16
N LEU A 227 22.73 -4.73 -2.32
CA LEU A 227 22.12 -4.29 -3.57
C LEU A 227 20.58 -4.25 -3.52
N CYS A 228 19.93 -4.99 -2.61
CA CYS A 228 18.48 -4.90 -2.42
C CYS A 228 18.07 -3.50 -1.96
N VAL A 229 18.80 -2.91 -1.00
CA VAL A 229 18.56 -1.55 -0.49
C VAL A 229 18.77 -0.52 -1.60
N TRP A 230 19.83 -0.66 -2.40
CA TRP A 230 20.09 0.20 -3.55
C TRP A 230 18.97 0.13 -4.60
N SER A 231 18.50 -1.08 -4.92
CA SER A 231 17.41 -1.27 -5.88
C SER A 231 16.10 -0.63 -5.40
N ALA A 232 15.75 -0.81 -4.13
CA ALA A 232 14.53 -0.22 -3.57
C ALA A 232 14.63 1.31 -3.46
N TYR A 233 15.81 1.88 -3.17
CA TYR A 233 15.99 3.33 -3.23
C TYR A 233 15.80 3.87 -4.67
N CYS A 234 16.29 3.13 -5.66
CA CYS A 234 16.09 3.48 -7.06
C CYS A 234 14.62 3.41 -7.48
N ASP A 235 13.88 2.37 -7.07
CA ASP A 235 12.43 2.25 -7.31
C ASP A 235 11.69 3.48 -6.75
N ILE A 236 12.00 3.89 -5.52
CA ILE A 236 11.40 5.07 -4.88
C ILE A 236 11.76 6.37 -5.63
N LEU A 237 13.02 6.54 -6.07
CA LEU A 237 13.41 7.70 -6.88
C LEU A 237 12.65 7.76 -8.21
N CYS A 238 12.39 6.61 -8.83
CA CYS A 238 11.60 6.53 -10.06
C CYS A 238 10.15 6.96 -9.81
N LYS A 239 9.54 6.52 -8.71
CA LYS A 239 8.19 6.97 -8.31
C LYS A 239 8.12 8.47 -8.06
N CYS A 240 9.23 9.07 -7.61
CA CYS A 240 9.34 10.52 -7.42
C CYS A 240 9.61 11.31 -8.73
N GLY A 241 9.74 10.64 -9.88
CA GLY A 241 10.12 11.25 -11.15
C GLY A 241 11.60 11.68 -11.23
N CYS A 242 12.44 11.27 -10.28
CA CYS A 242 13.86 11.63 -10.22
C CYS A 242 14.73 10.62 -10.98
N HIS A 243 14.41 10.37 -12.25
CA HIS A 243 14.98 9.24 -12.98
C HIS A 243 16.47 9.38 -13.33
N SER A 244 16.97 10.60 -13.55
CA SER A 244 18.40 10.84 -13.79
C SER A 244 19.26 10.50 -12.57
N GLU A 245 18.77 10.82 -11.36
CA GLU A 245 19.43 10.43 -10.11
C GLU A 245 19.37 8.91 -9.90
N ALA A 246 18.25 8.27 -10.25
CA ALA A 246 18.08 6.83 -10.19
C ALA A 246 19.13 6.07 -11.03
N ILE A 247 19.40 6.55 -12.26
CA ILE A 247 20.46 6.00 -13.12
C ILE A 247 21.82 6.06 -12.41
N VAL A 248 22.20 7.21 -11.85
CA VAL A 248 23.49 7.39 -11.15
C VAL A 248 23.60 6.45 -9.94
N VAL A 249 22.50 6.25 -9.21
CA VAL A 249 22.43 5.34 -8.06
C VAL A 249 22.68 3.89 -8.49
N ILE A 250 22.04 3.42 -9.57
CA ILE A 250 22.27 2.06 -10.08
C ILE A 250 23.69 1.90 -10.61
N GLU A 251 24.20 2.86 -11.39
CA GLU A 251 25.57 2.83 -11.90
C GLU A 251 26.59 2.73 -10.76
N THR A 252 26.35 3.48 -9.68
CA THR A 252 27.17 3.41 -8.47
C THR A 252 27.06 2.04 -7.82
N ALA A 253 25.85 1.50 -7.65
CA ALA A 253 25.63 0.17 -7.07
C ALA A 253 26.35 -0.93 -7.89
N LEU A 254 26.22 -0.89 -9.23
CA LEU A 254 26.88 -1.83 -10.15
C LEU A 254 28.42 -1.74 -10.09
N SER A 255 28.96 -0.55 -9.85
CA SER A 255 30.41 -0.35 -9.68
C SER A 255 30.96 -0.96 -8.38
N LEU A 256 30.11 -1.07 -7.35
CA LEU A 256 30.44 -1.65 -6.04
C LEU A 256 30.30 -3.17 -6.01
N VAL A 257 29.71 -3.79 -7.05
CA VAL A 257 29.57 -5.25 -7.13
C VAL A 257 30.94 -5.89 -7.37
N THR A 258 31.44 -6.60 -6.36
CA THR A 258 32.70 -7.37 -6.44
C THR A 258 32.48 -8.87 -6.53
N ASP A 259 31.38 -9.38 -5.97
CA ASP A 259 31.17 -10.81 -5.74
C ASP A 259 29.93 -11.36 -6.47
N ASP A 260 30.02 -12.64 -6.81
CA ASP A 260 28.99 -13.41 -7.52
C ASP A 260 27.87 -13.95 -6.61
N THR A 261 27.88 -13.57 -5.33
CA THR A 261 26.96 -14.04 -4.28
C THR A 261 25.57 -13.41 -4.37
N GLN A 262 25.42 -12.26 -5.04
CA GLN A 262 24.16 -11.50 -5.13
C GLN A 262 23.53 -11.56 -6.53
N LYS A 263 23.43 -12.75 -7.13
CA LYS A 263 22.90 -12.92 -8.50
C LYS A 263 21.49 -12.34 -8.68
N HIS A 264 20.60 -12.51 -7.70
CA HIS A 264 19.22 -11.98 -7.71
C HIS A 264 19.16 -10.45 -7.71
N SER A 265 19.99 -9.80 -6.91
CA SER A 265 19.99 -8.34 -6.84
C SER A 265 20.71 -7.73 -8.05
N LYS A 266 21.73 -8.43 -8.59
CA LYS A 266 22.45 -8.04 -9.81
C LYS A 266 21.50 -8.02 -11.02
N ILE A 267 20.73 -9.09 -11.27
CA ILE A 267 19.80 -9.14 -12.41
C ILE A 267 18.76 -8.01 -12.33
N ASN A 268 18.23 -7.73 -11.13
CA ASN A 268 17.26 -6.67 -10.90
C ASN A 268 17.84 -5.29 -11.26
N LEU A 269 19.09 -4.99 -10.85
CA LEU A 269 19.75 -3.73 -11.18
C LEU A 269 20.01 -3.57 -12.70
N PHE A 270 20.45 -4.63 -13.37
CA PHE A 270 20.62 -4.61 -14.84
C PHE A 270 19.28 -4.40 -15.56
N ARG A 271 18.21 -5.07 -15.11
CA ARG A 271 16.85 -4.86 -15.62
C ARG A 271 16.40 -3.42 -15.44
N MET A 272 16.50 -2.88 -14.22
CA MET A 272 16.09 -1.51 -13.90
C MET A 272 16.87 -0.46 -14.71
N LEU A 273 18.19 -0.64 -14.87
CA LEU A 273 19.01 0.28 -15.66
C LEU A 273 18.64 0.23 -17.15
N THR A 274 18.35 -0.97 -17.67
CA THR A 274 17.87 -1.14 -19.05
C THR A 274 16.53 -0.45 -19.26
N GLU A 275 15.56 -0.67 -18.36
CA GLU A 275 14.26 0.01 -18.39
C GLU A 275 14.42 1.55 -18.39
N LEU A 276 15.30 2.08 -17.53
CA LEU A 276 15.55 3.52 -17.44
C LEU A 276 16.18 4.12 -18.69
N TYR A 277 17.18 3.47 -19.30
CA TYR A 277 17.76 3.95 -20.56
C TYR A 277 16.78 3.87 -21.73
N LEU A 278 15.86 2.91 -21.74
CA LEU A 278 14.76 2.86 -22.72
C LEU A 278 13.67 3.89 -22.43
N GLY A 279 13.66 4.53 -21.26
CA GLY A 279 12.61 5.46 -20.84
C GLY A 279 11.33 4.74 -20.38
N ILE A 280 11.39 3.45 -20.06
CA ILE A 280 10.29 2.68 -19.49
C ILE A 280 10.24 3.01 -17.99
N THR A 281 9.43 4.00 -17.61
CA THR A 281 9.35 4.46 -16.22
C THR A 281 8.09 4.00 -15.51
N SER A 282 8.22 3.74 -14.21
CA SER A 282 7.13 3.48 -13.28
C SER A 282 6.66 4.80 -12.64
N GLY A 283 5.74 5.52 -13.29
CA GLY A 283 5.14 6.73 -12.72
C GLY A 283 4.27 7.53 -13.70
N GLU A 284 3.27 8.26 -13.17
CA GLU A 284 2.33 9.09 -13.94
C GLU A 284 2.91 10.46 -14.35
N LYS A 285 4.00 10.89 -13.70
CA LYS A 285 4.67 12.15 -14.04
C LYS A 285 5.75 11.86 -15.07
N GLU A 286 5.38 12.06 -16.33
CA GLU A 286 6.25 11.91 -17.50
C GLU A 286 7.37 12.97 -17.50
N ALA A 287 8.39 12.77 -16.66
CA ALA A 287 9.70 13.31 -16.95
C ALA A 287 10.35 12.33 -17.94
N THR A 288 10.07 12.51 -19.23
CA THR A 288 10.63 11.67 -20.30
C THR A 288 12.16 11.81 -20.31
N ILE A 289 12.86 10.80 -19.80
CA ILE A 289 14.26 10.60 -20.16
C ILE A 289 14.28 10.24 -21.65
N PRO A 290 15.13 10.86 -22.47
CA PRO A 290 15.31 10.45 -23.85
C PRO A 290 15.76 8.98 -23.92
N CYS A 291 15.12 8.19 -24.78
CA CYS A 291 15.52 6.82 -25.03
C CYS A 291 16.96 6.77 -25.57
N ASP A 292 17.84 6.06 -24.88
CA ASP A 292 19.22 5.79 -25.28
C ASP A 292 19.40 4.30 -25.54
N LEU A 293 19.08 3.89 -26.77
CA LEU A 293 19.09 2.50 -27.19
C LEU A 293 20.50 1.88 -27.07
N GLY A 294 21.54 2.64 -27.40
CA GLY A 294 22.93 2.16 -27.36
C GLY A 294 23.35 1.81 -25.93
N LYS A 295 23.01 2.66 -24.95
CA LYS A 295 23.28 2.36 -23.54
C LYS A 295 22.44 1.19 -23.03
N ALA A 296 21.15 1.11 -23.39
CA ALA A 296 20.30 -0.03 -23.02
C ALA A 296 20.87 -1.37 -23.54
N GLN A 297 21.26 -1.41 -24.82
CA GLN A 297 21.91 -2.58 -25.42
C GLN A 297 23.24 -2.92 -24.74
N ASN A 298 24.04 -1.92 -24.37
CA ASN A 298 25.28 -2.14 -23.64
C ASN A 298 25.08 -2.76 -22.25
N VAL A 299 24.08 -2.29 -21.50
CA VAL A 299 23.72 -2.85 -20.20
C VAL A 299 23.36 -4.33 -20.33
N LEU A 300 22.52 -4.68 -21.30
CA LEU A 300 22.13 -6.06 -21.58
C LEU A 300 23.33 -6.94 -21.93
N VAL A 301 24.22 -6.47 -22.81
CA VAL A 301 25.41 -7.23 -23.22
C VAL A 301 26.38 -7.42 -22.05
N CYS A 302 26.58 -6.40 -21.21
CA CYS A 302 27.39 -6.52 -20.00
C CYS A 302 26.86 -7.60 -19.06
N PHE A 303 25.54 -7.70 -18.87
CA PHE A 303 24.93 -8.77 -18.09
C PHE A 303 25.17 -10.16 -18.70
N ILE A 304 24.91 -10.31 -20.00
CA ILE A 304 24.98 -11.62 -20.71
C ILE A 304 26.41 -12.16 -20.83
N ASP A 305 27.39 -11.27 -20.93
CA ASP A 305 28.81 -11.62 -20.92
C ASP A 305 29.43 -11.65 -19.52
N ASP A 306 28.63 -11.39 -18.47
CA ASP A 306 29.05 -11.31 -17.07
C ASP A 306 30.21 -10.33 -16.82
N LYS A 307 30.14 -9.17 -17.50
CA LYS A 307 31.13 -8.09 -17.40
C LYS A 307 30.63 -6.98 -16.48
N LYS A 308 31.58 -6.28 -15.84
CA LYS A 308 31.27 -5.03 -15.15
C LYS A 308 30.70 -4.02 -16.14
N TYR A 309 29.64 -3.32 -15.74
CA TYR A 309 29.06 -2.27 -16.57
C TYR A 309 30.07 -1.14 -16.77
N VAL A 310 30.37 -0.84 -18.03
CA VAL A 310 31.22 0.28 -18.45
C VAL A 310 30.43 1.10 -19.46
N LYS A 311 30.48 2.43 -19.35
CA LYS A 311 29.85 3.35 -20.32
C LYS A 311 30.65 3.36 -21.63
N SER A 312 30.45 2.34 -22.46
CA SER A 312 31.08 2.18 -23.77
C SER A 312 30.04 1.79 -24.81
N ASP A 313 30.29 2.17 -26.06
CA ASP A 313 29.48 1.67 -27.17
C ASP A 313 29.78 0.19 -27.42
N VAL A 314 28.73 -0.58 -27.71
CA VAL A 314 28.86 -2.00 -28.05
C VAL A 314 29.02 -2.18 -29.54
N ASP A 315 29.97 -3.00 -29.94
CA ASP A 315 30.06 -3.49 -31.32
C ASP A 315 29.01 -4.58 -31.57
N ILE A 316 27.96 -4.23 -32.31
CA ILE A 316 26.80 -5.09 -32.53
C ILE A 316 26.98 -5.83 -33.87
N SER A 317 27.35 -7.11 -33.77
CA SER A 317 27.33 -8.04 -34.91
C SER A 317 26.12 -8.98 -34.83
N ALA A 318 25.55 -9.38 -35.97
CA ALA A 318 24.44 -10.32 -36.01
C ALA A 318 24.77 -11.67 -35.32
N ILE A 319 26.03 -12.11 -35.41
CA ILE A 319 26.53 -13.33 -34.76
C ILE A 319 26.54 -13.16 -33.23
N SER A 320 26.95 -12.00 -32.74
CA SER A 320 26.93 -11.68 -31.31
C SER A 320 25.49 -11.66 -30.78
N VAL A 321 24.56 -11.04 -31.50
CA VAL A 321 23.13 -10.98 -31.13
C VAL A 321 22.53 -12.37 -31.00
N LEU A 322 22.77 -13.27 -31.96
CA LEU A 322 22.29 -14.65 -31.89
C LEU A 322 22.89 -15.42 -30.71
N ARG A 323 24.17 -15.19 -30.40
CA ARG A 323 24.83 -15.82 -29.25
C ARG A 323 24.23 -15.34 -27.94
N TRP A 324 24.01 -14.03 -27.80
CA TRP A 324 23.43 -13.42 -26.61
C TRP A 324 21.99 -13.88 -26.38
N ARG A 325 21.19 -13.94 -27.45
CA ARG A 325 19.82 -14.49 -27.41
C ARG A 325 19.82 -15.92 -26.86
N LYS A 326 20.61 -16.83 -27.45
CA LYS A 326 20.69 -18.23 -27.00
C LYS A 326 21.10 -18.38 -25.53
N LYS A 327 22.00 -17.52 -25.04
CA LYS A 327 22.38 -17.50 -23.62
C LYS A 327 21.19 -17.13 -22.74
N LEU A 328 20.44 -16.07 -23.08
CA LEU A 328 19.25 -15.65 -22.32
C LEU A 328 18.12 -16.68 -22.39
N GLU A 329 17.88 -17.28 -23.57
CA GLU A 329 16.92 -18.39 -23.73
C GLU A 329 17.28 -19.55 -22.80
N SER A 330 18.55 -19.98 -22.78
CA SER A 330 18.99 -21.06 -21.88
C SER A 330 18.82 -20.73 -20.39
N LEU A 331 18.95 -19.44 -20.01
CA LEU A 331 18.69 -19.00 -18.63
C LEU A 331 17.20 -19.03 -18.30
N CYS A 332 16.34 -18.66 -19.27
CA CYS A 332 14.88 -18.77 -19.14
C CYS A 332 14.44 -20.23 -19.03
N ASP A 333 15.00 -21.12 -19.85
CA ASP A 333 14.70 -22.56 -19.81
C ASP A 333 15.04 -23.17 -18.45
N ASN A 334 16.24 -22.86 -17.92
CA ASN A 334 16.66 -23.31 -16.59
C ASN A 334 15.74 -22.76 -15.47
N SER A 335 15.29 -21.51 -15.62
CA SER A 335 14.38 -20.87 -14.67
C SER A 335 12.98 -21.49 -14.74
N MET A 336 12.49 -21.82 -15.93
CA MET A 336 11.20 -22.50 -16.16
C MET A 336 11.23 -23.93 -15.61
N GLU A 337 12.32 -24.67 -15.82
CA GLU A 337 12.50 -26.01 -15.23
C GLU A 337 12.45 -25.96 -13.71
N SER A 338 13.06 -24.94 -13.12
CA SER A 338 13.06 -24.72 -11.66
C SER A 338 11.66 -24.41 -11.12
N MET A 339 10.80 -23.73 -11.90
CA MET A 339 9.40 -23.42 -11.54
C MET A 339 8.43 -24.58 -11.74
N THR A 340 8.72 -25.52 -12.65
CA THR A 340 7.80 -26.61 -13.02
C THR A 340 8.16 -27.94 -12.34
N THR A 341 9.29 -28.00 -11.63
CA THR A 341 9.71 -29.19 -10.88
C THR A 341 9.30 -29.07 -9.41
N ILE A 342 8.27 -29.81 -8.97
CA ILE A 342 7.65 -29.73 -7.63
C ILE A 342 8.69 -29.67 -6.48
N ASN A 343 9.68 -30.56 -6.48
CA ASN A 343 10.71 -30.62 -5.43
C ASN A 343 11.55 -29.33 -5.34
N LYS A 344 11.85 -28.69 -6.48
CA LYS A 344 12.61 -27.43 -6.50
C LYS A 344 11.74 -26.25 -6.02
N VAL A 345 10.45 -26.28 -6.32
CA VAL A 345 9.51 -25.16 -6.10
C VAL A 345 9.17 -24.96 -4.62
N GLN A 346 9.09 -26.04 -3.84
CA GLN A 346 8.83 -25.96 -2.40
C GLN A 346 9.91 -25.10 -1.71
N ASP A 347 11.17 -25.25 -2.12
CA ASP A 347 12.32 -24.55 -1.56
C ASP A 347 12.55 -23.14 -2.13
N LEU A 348 11.83 -22.73 -3.18
CA LEU A 348 12.02 -21.41 -3.78
C LEU A 348 11.66 -20.29 -2.79
N SER A 349 12.67 -19.49 -2.47
CA SER A 349 12.58 -18.23 -1.73
C SER A 349 11.96 -17.11 -2.59
N LYS A 350 11.55 -16.02 -1.93
CA LYS A 350 10.99 -14.84 -2.62
C LYS A 350 11.99 -14.19 -3.58
N SER A 351 13.29 -14.19 -3.22
CA SER A 351 14.36 -13.63 -4.04
C SER A 351 14.59 -14.46 -5.31
N GLU A 352 14.45 -15.79 -5.24
CA GLU A 352 14.54 -16.68 -6.39
C GLU A 352 13.35 -16.50 -7.34
N LEU A 353 12.12 -16.40 -6.83
CA LEU A 353 10.94 -16.12 -7.67
C LEU A 353 11.10 -14.79 -8.43
N LYS A 354 11.64 -13.76 -7.76
CA LYS A 354 11.93 -12.47 -8.39
C LYS A 354 13.01 -12.57 -9.47
N TYR A 355 14.07 -13.34 -9.21
CA TYR A 355 15.11 -13.59 -10.20
C TYR A 355 14.58 -14.29 -11.46
N ILE A 356 13.70 -15.28 -11.28
CA ILE A 356 13.09 -15.99 -12.39
C ILE A 356 12.27 -15.01 -13.24
N SER A 357 11.40 -14.21 -12.61
CA SER A 357 10.64 -13.15 -13.28
C SER A 357 11.56 -12.17 -14.03
N ASP A 358 12.63 -11.70 -13.38
CA ASP A 358 13.59 -10.75 -13.95
C ASP A 358 14.35 -11.30 -15.15
N THR A 359 14.56 -12.62 -15.20
CA THR A 359 15.19 -13.31 -16.34
C THR A 359 14.31 -13.21 -17.58
N PHE A 360 13.00 -13.50 -17.46
CA PHE A 360 12.05 -13.35 -18.58
C PHE A 360 11.89 -11.88 -19.00
N LYS A 361 11.86 -10.95 -18.04
CA LYS A 361 11.80 -9.50 -18.34
C LYS A 361 13.03 -9.04 -19.12
N LEU A 362 14.22 -9.49 -18.75
CA LEU A 362 15.45 -9.16 -19.49
C LEU A 362 15.44 -9.74 -20.91
N LEU A 363 14.96 -10.96 -21.11
CA LEU A 363 14.79 -11.52 -22.46
C LEU A 363 13.78 -10.70 -23.28
N SER A 364 12.66 -10.31 -22.68
CA SER A 364 11.67 -9.44 -23.33
C SER A 364 12.25 -8.07 -23.69
N LEU A 365 13.02 -7.44 -22.79
CA LEU A 365 13.73 -6.17 -23.07
C LEU A 365 14.81 -6.33 -24.14
N PHE A 366 15.48 -7.49 -24.18
CA PHE A 366 16.44 -7.82 -25.22
C PHE A 366 15.77 -7.90 -26.59
N GLU A 367 14.66 -8.64 -26.70
CA GLU A 367 13.88 -8.71 -27.94
C GLU A 367 13.35 -7.34 -28.36
N TYR A 368 12.88 -6.54 -27.42
CA TYR A 368 12.45 -5.16 -27.71
C TYR A 368 13.61 -4.28 -28.23
N SER A 369 14.78 -4.37 -27.61
CA SER A 369 15.93 -3.49 -27.92
C SER A 369 16.68 -3.89 -29.20
N PHE A 370 16.80 -5.18 -29.48
CA PHE A 370 17.50 -5.68 -30.67
C PHE A 370 16.55 -5.97 -31.84
N GLY A 371 15.26 -6.20 -31.58
CA GLY A 371 14.20 -6.42 -32.57
C GLY A 371 13.54 -5.14 -33.09
N LYS A 372 14.29 -4.02 -33.20
CA LYS A 372 13.81 -2.74 -33.76
C LYS A 372 12.56 -2.15 -33.06
N HIS A 373 12.44 -2.32 -31.74
CA HIS A 373 11.29 -1.85 -30.95
C HIS A 373 9.95 -2.51 -31.30
N GLU A 374 9.97 -3.72 -31.86
CA GLU A 374 8.76 -4.49 -32.12
C GLU A 374 8.19 -5.06 -30.81
N LEU A 375 7.03 -4.54 -30.38
CA LEU A 375 6.35 -4.98 -29.16
C LEU A 375 5.93 -6.46 -29.21
N GLU A 376 5.66 -6.98 -30.41
CA GLU A 376 5.18 -8.35 -30.60
C GLU A 376 6.24 -9.38 -30.15
N LEU A 377 7.50 -9.21 -30.55
CA LEU A 377 8.59 -10.10 -30.15
C LEU A 377 8.79 -10.12 -28.64
N ALA A 378 8.71 -8.95 -28.00
CA ALA A 378 8.83 -8.81 -26.55
C ALA A 378 7.64 -9.42 -25.80
N SER A 379 6.43 -9.35 -26.39
CA SER A 379 5.20 -9.86 -25.80
C SER A 379 5.12 -11.38 -25.83
N VAL A 380 5.60 -12.01 -26.91
CA VAL A 380 5.64 -13.48 -27.06
C VAL A 380 6.41 -14.14 -25.91
N VAL A 381 7.56 -13.58 -25.51
CA VAL A 381 8.35 -14.11 -24.38
C VAL A 381 7.53 -14.19 -23.08
N VAL A 382 6.73 -13.16 -22.79
CA VAL A 382 5.90 -13.10 -21.59
C VAL A 382 4.67 -14.00 -21.73
N GLU A 383 4.01 -13.99 -22.88
CA GLU A 383 2.85 -14.84 -23.15
C GLU A 383 3.20 -16.32 -23.07
N ASP A 384 4.32 -16.75 -23.65
CA ASP A 384 4.80 -18.13 -23.58
C ASP A 384 5.09 -18.54 -22.13
N ALA A 385 5.79 -17.69 -21.37
CA ALA A 385 6.08 -17.96 -19.96
C ALA A 385 4.79 -18.11 -19.13
N VAL A 386 3.83 -17.20 -19.31
CA VAL A 386 2.54 -17.26 -18.62
C VAL A 386 1.76 -18.51 -19.01
N ASN A 387 1.69 -18.86 -20.30
CA ASN A 387 0.95 -20.03 -20.77
C ASN A 387 1.49 -21.33 -20.14
N HIS A 388 2.81 -21.50 -20.09
CA HIS A 388 3.45 -22.66 -19.43
C HIS A 388 3.11 -22.72 -17.94
N LEU A 389 3.17 -21.58 -17.24
CA LEU A 389 2.81 -21.51 -15.81
C LEU A 389 1.32 -21.80 -15.59
N GLN A 390 0.44 -21.32 -16.46
CA GLN A 390 -0.99 -21.62 -16.40
C GLN A 390 -1.28 -23.10 -16.63
N GLU A 391 -0.58 -23.74 -17.56
CA GLU A 391 -0.71 -25.18 -17.79
C GLU A 391 -0.23 -25.99 -16.60
N PHE A 392 0.89 -25.59 -15.99
CA PHE A 392 1.39 -26.22 -14.77
C PHE A 392 0.37 -26.13 -13.62
N ILE A 393 -0.18 -24.95 -13.34
CA ILE A 393 -1.12 -24.72 -12.23
C ILE A 393 -2.46 -25.48 -12.40
N LYS A 394 -2.84 -25.86 -13.62
CA LYS A 394 -4.07 -26.63 -13.87
C LYS A 394 -4.02 -28.04 -13.28
N ASP A 395 -2.85 -28.60 -12.98
CA ASP A 395 -2.76 -29.90 -12.33
C ASP A 395 -3.31 -29.81 -10.89
N GLU A 396 -4.41 -30.52 -10.63
CA GLU A 396 -5.06 -30.58 -9.33
C GLU A 396 -4.15 -31.15 -8.23
N LYS A 397 -3.11 -31.90 -8.59
CA LYS A 397 -2.16 -32.50 -7.63
C LYS A 397 -1.21 -31.50 -7.00
N ILE A 398 -1.12 -30.28 -7.53
CA ILE A 398 -0.20 -29.26 -7.02
C ILE A 398 -0.83 -28.54 -5.81
N GLU A 399 -0.04 -28.40 -4.75
CA GLU A 399 -0.41 -27.70 -3.52
C GLU A 399 -0.74 -26.21 -3.77
N GLU A 400 -1.71 -25.65 -3.05
CA GLU A 400 -2.16 -24.26 -3.27
C GLU A 400 -1.05 -23.23 -3.03
N ASN A 401 -0.17 -23.45 -2.06
CA ASN A 401 0.99 -22.57 -1.81
C ASN A 401 1.92 -22.48 -3.05
N ILE A 402 2.13 -23.60 -3.74
CA ILE A 402 2.91 -23.62 -4.98
C ILE A 402 2.18 -22.86 -6.08
N LYS A 403 0.87 -23.05 -6.21
CA LYS A 403 0.04 -22.31 -7.16
C LYS A 403 0.12 -20.80 -6.91
N GLU A 404 0.11 -20.39 -5.65
CA GLU A 404 0.25 -18.99 -5.23
C GLU A 404 1.62 -18.41 -5.61
N LYS A 405 2.72 -19.14 -5.36
CA LYS A 405 4.07 -18.72 -5.82
C LYS A 405 4.12 -18.48 -7.33
N MET A 406 3.52 -19.35 -8.13
CA MET A 406 3.49 -19.20 -9.60
C MET A 406 2.57 -18.05 -10.05
N LYS A 407 1.42 -17.87 -9.37
CA LYS A 407 0.54 -16.71 -9.56
C LYS A 407 1.30 -15.39 -9.33
N ASN A 408 2.16 -15.31 -8.31
CA ASN A 408 2.98 -14.12 -8.05
C ASN A 408 3.95 -13.81 -9.20
N VAL A 409 4.58 -14.83 -9.78
CA VAL A 409 5.46 -14.64 -10.95
C VAL A 409 4.66 -14.17 -12.16
N MET A 410 3.53 -14.81 -12.47
CA MET A 410 2.67 -14.38 -13.58
C MET A 410 2.20 -12.95 -13.42
N GLU A 411 1.81 -12.55 -12.20
CA GLU A 411 1.38 -11.19 -11.92
C GLU A 411 2.47 -10.16 -12.20
N ASP A 412 3.70 -10.44 -11.75
CA ASP A 412 4.86 -9.57 -11.97
C ASP A 412 5.24 -9.46 -13.46
N LEU A 413 5.07 -10.53 -14.24
CA LEU A 413 5.23 -10.53 -15.69
C LEU A 413 4.14 -9.71 -16.39
N PHE A 414 2.88 -9.83 -15.98
CA PHE A 414 1.79 -9.00 -16.52
C PHE A 414 2.02 -7.52 -16.19
N ASN A 415 2.40 -7.19 -14.96
CA ASN A 415 2.76 -5.82 -14.57
C ASN A 415 3.86 -5.25 -15.48
N PHE A 416 4.89 -6.02 -15.77
CA PHE A 416 5.94 -5.62 -16.72
C PHE A 416 5.41 -5.45 -18.15
N SER A 417 4.66 -6.40 -18.69
CA SER A 417 4.13 -6.33 -20.07
C SER A 417 3.21 -5.12 -20.29
N ILE A 418 2.38 -4.79 -19.30
CA ILE A 418 1.51 -3.59 -19.31
C ILE A 418 2.35 -2.31 -19.31
N ARG A 419 3.39 -2.23 -18.47
CA ARG A 419 4.31 -1.08 -18.44
C ARG A 419 5.03 -0.90 -19.78
N LEU A 420 5.58 -1.98 -20.34
CA LEU A 420 6.27 -1.96 -21.62
C LEU A 420 5.31 -1.54 -22.75
N SER A 421 4.10 -2.10 -22.79
CA SER A 421 3.09 -1.76 -23.80
C SER A 421 2.66 -0.29 -23.69
N LYS A 422 2.40 0.22 -22.48
CA LYS A 422 2.09 1.65 -22.27
C LYS A 422 3.20 2.56 -22.77
N HIS A 423 4.46 2.24 -22.46
CA HIS A 423 5.61 3.00 -22.96
C HIS A 423 5.71 2.94 -24.49
N HIS A 424 5.58 1.76 -25.08
CA HIS A 424 5.61 1.60 -26.53
C HIS A 424 4.52 2.43 -27.22
N MET A 425 3.31 2.48 -26.67
CA MET A 425 2.21 3.31 -27.16
C MET A 425 2.46 4.82 -27.02
N ALA A 426 3.27 5.25 -26.06
CA ALA A 426 3.62 6.65 -25.88
C ALA A 426 4.65 7.14 -26.92
N VAL A 427 5.54 6.24 -27.36
CA VAL A 427 6.60 6.55 -28.33
C VAL A 427 6.18 6.22 -29.76
N ASN A 428 5.37 5.18 -29.97
CA ASN A 428 4.99 4.66 -31.28
C ASN A 428 3.47 4.64 -31.48
N ILE A 429 3.03 4.90 -32.71
CA ILE A 429 1.62 4.80 -33.09
C ILE A 429 1.24 3.31 -33.17
N THR A 430 0.53 2.80 -32.18
CA THR A 430 0.07 1.42 -32.13
C THR A 430 -1.39 1.27 -31.71
N PRO A 431 -2.08 0.20 -32.15
CA PRO A 431 -3.45 -0.06 -31.74
C PRO A 431 -3.59 -0.36 -30.25
N LEU A 432 -4.58 0.26 -29.60
CA LEU A 432 -4.95 -0.01 -28.20
C LEU A 432 -5.44 -1.46 -27.96
N SER A 433 -5.71 -2.23 -29.02
CA SER A 433 -6.12 -3.63 -28.92
C SER A 433 -5.07 -4.51 -28.26
N SER A 434 -3.78 -4.27 -28.49
CA SER A 434 -2.70 -5.09 -27.93
C SER A 434 -2.61 -4.93 -26.42
N LEU A 435 -2.58 -3.68 -25.92
CA LEU A 435 -2.63 -3.40 -24.48
C LEU A 435 -3.91 -3.95 -23.84
N ARG A 436 -5.05 -3.80 -24.54
CA ARG A 436 -6.33 -4.33 -24.05
C ARG A 436 -6.33 -5.85 -23.93
N HIS A 437 -5.73 -6.57 -24.88
CA HIS A 437 -5.63 -8.03 -24.84
C HIS A 437 -4.85 -8.51 -23.61
N ILE A 438 -3.67 -7.91 -23.37
CA ILE A 438 -2.82 -8.21 -22.21
C ILE A 438 -3.60 -7.99 -20.90
N VAL A 439 -4.24 -6.84 -20.76
CA VAL A 439 -5.00 -6.50 -19.54
C VAL A 439 -6.20 -7.43 -19.35
N GLN A 440 -6.92 -7.79 -20.42
CA GLN A 440 -8.04 -8.73 -20.35
C GLN A 440 -7.59 -10.15 -19.98
N HIS A 441 -6.42 -10.60 -20.45
CA HIS A 441 -5.84 -11.89 -20.04
C HIS A 441 -5.47 -11.85 -18.56
N ALA A 442 -4.78 -10.80 -18.12
CA ALA A 442 -4.41 -10.61 -16.71
C ALA A 442 -5.65 -10.62 -15.79
N MET A 443 -6.71 -9.89 -16.15
CA MET A 443 -7.96 -9.82 -15.35
C MET A 443 -8.74 -11.14 -15.29
N LYS A 444 -8.62 -12.02 -16.30
CA LYS A 444 -9.23 -13.36 -16.24
C LYS A 444 -8.58 -14.24 -15.17
N ILE A 445 -7.28 -14.07 -14.95
CA ILE A 445 -6.50 -14.82 -13.96
C ILE A 445 -6.57 -14.14 -12.59
N PHE A 446 -6.53 -12.82 -12.58
CA PHE A 446 -6.46 -11.96 -11.40
C PHE A 446 -7.61 -10.95 -11.36
N PRO A 447 -8.86 -11.42 -11.18
CA PRO A 447 -10.03 -10.53 -11.20
C PRO A 447 -10.06 -9.51 -10.05
N GLU A 448 -9.31 -9.78 -8.98
CA GLU A 448 -9.23 -8.96 -7.76
C GLU A 448 -8.04 -8.00 -7.74
N ASN A 449 -7.15 -8.02 -8.75
CA ASN A 449 -5.95 -7.19 -8.74
C ASN A 449 -6.29 -5.71 -9.00
N PRO A 450 -6.06 -4.79 -8.04
CA PRO A 450 -6.44 -3.39 -8.16
C PRO A 450 -5.72 -2.67 -9.31
N TYR A 451 -4.46 -3.01 -9.59
CA TYR A 451 -3.71 -2.38 -10.68
C TYR A 451 -4.30 -2.75 -12.05
N PHE A 452 -4.58 -4.02 -12.31
CA PHE A 452 -5.18 -4.43 -13.58
C PHE A 452 -6.57 -3.86 -13.79
N LEU A 453 -7.39 -3.82 -12.72
CA LEU A 453 -8.70 -3.17 -12.75
C LEU A 453 -8.57 -1.66 -13.06
N GLN A 454 -7.62 -0.97 -12.42
CA GLN A 454 -7.36 0.45 -12.66
C GLN A 454 -6.96 0.71 -14.11
N VAL A 455 -5.98 -0.05 -14.63
CA VAL A 455 -5.52 0.09 -16.02
C VAL A 455 -6.66 -0.17 -17.01
N PHE A 456 -7.52 -1.16 -16.75
CA PHE A 456 -8.67 -1.44 -17.59
C PHE A 456 -9.68 -0.28 -17.61
N ILE A 457 -9.96 0.29 -16.43
CA ILE A 457 -10.81 1.47 -16.30
C ILE A 457 -10.21 2.65 -17.07
N ASP A 458 -8.91 2.93 -16.91
CA ASP A 458 -8.24 4.03 -17.60
C ASP A 458 -8.30 3.89 -19.14
N ILE A 459 -8.16 2.65 -19.64
CA ILE A 459 -8.26 2.32 -21.06
C ILE A 459 -9.68 2.58 -21.58
N GLU A 460 -10.69 2.10 -20.86
CA GLU A 460 -12.08 2.16 -21.32
C GLU A 460 -12.75 3.51 -21.04
N LEU A 461 -12.32 4.29 -20.04
CA LEU A 461 -12.79 5.66 -19.80
C LEU A 461 -12.38 6.63 -20.90
N LYS A 462 -11.24 6.38 -21.57
CA LYS A 462 -10.84 7.11 -22.78
C LYS A 462 -11.75 6.83 -23.97
N MET A 463 -12.60 5.80 -23.89
CA MET A 463 -13.49 5.37 -24.97
C MET A 463 -14.94 5.80 -24.69
N TYR A 464 -15.67 6.19 -25.74
CA TYR A 464 -17.06 6.63 -25.59
C TYR A 464 -18.03 5.49 -25.17
N ILE A 465 -17.72 4.23 -25.51
CA ILE A 465 -18.60 3.07 -25.31
C ILE A 465 -18.38 2.44 -23.93
N SER A 466 -19.39 2.51 -23.05
CA SER A 466 -19.33 1.99 -21.67
C SER A 466 -19.68 0.51 -21.50
N GLY A 467 -20.08 -0.18 -22.58
CA GLY A 467 -20.64 -1.54 -22.50
C GLY A 467 -19.65 -2.63 -22.06
N ARG A 468 -18.34 -2.42 -22.24
CA ARG A 468 -17.32 -3.42 -21.86
C ARG A 468 -17.09 -3.47 -20.36
N LEU A 469 -16.95 -2.30 -19.72
CA LEU A 469 -16.87 -2.19 -18.27
C LEU A 469 -18.11 -2.82 -17.61
N ASP A 470 -19.30 -2.60 -18.20
CA ASP A 470 -20.53 -3.23 -17.71
C ASP A 470 -20.45 -4.75 -17.68
N ARG A 471 -20.13 -5.31 -18.84
CA ARG A 471 -20.17 -6.75 -19.06
C ARG A 471 -19.17 -7.44 -18.15
N TYR A 472 -17.99 -6.84 -17.99
CA TYR A 472 -16.97 -7.33 -17.09
C TYR A 472 -17.48 -7.30 -15.64
N PHE A 473 -17.79 -6.11 -15.08
CA PHE A 473 -18.15 -6.02 -13.66
C PHE A 473 -19.45 -6.74 -13.30
N SER A 474 -20.47 -6.71 -14.18
CA SER A 474 -21.70 -7.47 -13.98
C SER A 474 -21.47 -8.99 -13.89
N HIS A 475 -20.45 -9.50 -14.59
CA HIS A 475 -20.05 -10.90 -14.51
C HIS A 475 -19.19 -11.16 -13.27
N THR A 476 -18.13 -10.38 -13.06
CA THR A 476 -17.16 -10.58 -11.97
C THR A 476 -17.80 -10.47 -10.58
N ILE A 477 -18.73 -9.54 -10.37
CA ILE A 477 -19.44 -9.37 -9.08
C ILE A 477 -20.24 -10.63 -8.71
N ARG A 478 -20.64 -11.46 -9.69
CA ARG A 478 -21.38 -12.71 -9.43
C ARG A 478 -20.47 -13.91 -9.21
N SER A 479 -19.22 -13.82 -9.66
CA SER A 479 -18.30 -14.96 -9.67
C SER A 479 -17.22 -14.88 -8.61
N VAL A 480 -17.01 -13.71 -7.99
CA VAL A 480 -15.92 -13.45 -7.05
C VAL A 480 -16.47 -12.93 -5.73
N ASP A 481 -16.09 -13.57 -4.64
CA ASP A 481 -16.49 -13.22 -3.27
C ASP A 481 -15.53 -12.18 -2.64
N SER A 482 -15.29 -11.08 -3.36
CA SER A 482 -14.34 -10.04 -2.94
C SER A 482 -14.96 -8.64 -3.05
N PRO A 483 -14.71 -7.74 -2.10
CA PRO A 483 -15.17 -6.36 -2.18
C PRO A 483 -14.43 -5.55 -3.24
N ILE A 484 -13.23 -5.98 -3.67
CA ILE A 484 -12.37 -5.18 -4.57
C ILE A 484 -13.03 -4.91 -5.92
N PRO A 485 -13.51 -5.92 -6.69
CA PRO A 485 -14.16 -5.66 -7.98
C PRO A 485 -15.41 -4.77 -7.87
N VAL A 486 -16.12 -4.84 -6.74
CA VAL A 486 -17.31 -4.02 -6.47
C VAL A 486 -16.95 -2.56 -6.31
N ILE A 487 -15.90 -2.27 -5.51
CA ILE A 487 -15.38 -0.91 -5.29
C ILE A 487 -14.94 -0.31 -6.63
N PHE A 488 -14.19 -1.07 -7.43
CA PHE A 488 -13.74 -0.64 -8.77
C PHE A 488 -14.89 -0.47 -9.77
N ALA A 489 -15.94 -1.29 -9.69
CA ALA A 489 -17.13 -1.15 -10.52
C ALA A 489 -17.84 0.17 -10.25
N VAL A 490 -18.04 0.52 -8.98
CA VAL A 490 -18.64 1.80 -8.58
C VAL A 490 -17.72 2.97 -8.93
N TYR A 491 -16.42 2.87 -8.64
CA TYR A 491 -15.41 3.86 -9.03
C TYR A 491 -15.46 4.17 -10.53
N SER A 492 -15.54 3.15 -11.39
CA SER A 492 -15.62 3.32 -12.84
C SER A 492 -16.83 4.17 -13.28
N ILE A 493 -17.96 4.04 -12.57
CA ILE A 493 -19.17 4.84 -12.84
C ILE A 493 -18.96 6.28 -12.39
N LEU A 494 -18.37 6.49 -11.21
CA LEU A 494 -18.15 7.81 -10.64
C LEU A 494 -17.10 8.61 -11.42
N CYS A 495 -16.02 7.97 -11.90
CA CYS A 495 -15.09 8.60 -12.83
C CYS A 495 -15.75 9.00 -14.16
N ARG A 496 -16.69 8.19 -14.65
CA ARG A 496 -17.44 8.55 -15.86
C ARG A 496 -18.37 9.73 -15.61
N GLN A 497 -19.02 9.77 -14.46
CA GLN A 497 -19.85 10.90 -14.05
C GLN A 497 -19.01 12.18 -14.00
N SER A 498 -17.86 12.18 -13.31
CA SER A 498 -17.02 13.36 -13.19
C SER A 498 -16.46 13.83 -14.55
N ALA A 499 -16.18 12.90 -15.48
CA ALA A 499 -15.81 13.25 -16.86
C ALA A 499 -16.95 13.92 -17.63
N ILE A 500 -18.19 13.43 -17.48
CA ILE A 500 -19.38 14.04 -18.09
C ILE A 500 -19.63 15.42 -17.48
N ASP A 501 -19.57 15.55 -16.16
CA ASP A 501 -19.82 16.81 -15.46
C ASP A 501 -18.81 17.88 -15.92
N LYS A 502 -17.52 17.54 -16.06
CA LYS A 502 -16.50 18.42 -16.65
C LYS A 502 -16.84 18.89 -18.06
N GLN A 503 -17.40 18.03 -18.91
CA GLN A 503 -17.83 18.37 -20.27
C GLN A 503 -19.10 19.24 -20.30
N LEU A 504 -19.98 19.10 -19.30
CA LEU A 504 -21.15 19.96 -19.13
C LEU A 504 -20.73 21.38 -18.72
N TYR A 505 -19.74 21.53 -17.84
CA TYR A 505 -19.19 22.84 -17.46
C TYR A 505 -18.50 23.57 -18.63
N THR A 506 -17.95 22.84 -19.61
CA THR A 506 -17.39 23.42 -20.84
C THR A 506 -18.43 23.68 -21.93
N GLY A 507 -19.72 23.37 -21.70
CA GLY A 507 -20.83 23.69 -22.59
C GLY A 507 -21.05 22.74 -23.78
N GLU A 508 -20.41 21.56 -23.79
CA GLU A 508 -20.45 20.65 -24.96
C GLU A 508 -21.64 19.65 -24.96
N VAL A 509 -22.35 19.47 -23.84
CA VAL A 509 -23.46 18.49 -23.73
C VAL A 509 -24.66 19.11 -22.97
N THR A 510 -25.90 18.76 -23.33
CA THR A 510 -27.14 19.36 -22.79
C THR A 510 -28.05 18.40 -22.01
N VAL A 511 -27.68 17.13 -21.84
CA VAL A 511 -28.55 16.12 -21.21
C VAL A 511 -27.89 15.49 -20.00
N SER A 512 -28.40 15.79 -18.81
CA SER A 512 -27.99 15.14 -17.57
C SER A 512 -28.75 13.82 -17.38
N SER A 513 -28.06 12.69 -17.60
CA SER A 513 -28.60 11.34 -17.35
C SER A 513 -28.21 10.81 -15.95
N ALA A 514 -28.12 11.70 -14.95
CA ALA A 514 -27.68 11.34 -13.60
C ALA A 514 -28.49 10.17 -12.98
N GLY A 515 -29.80 10.10 -13.25
CA GLY A 515 -30.68 9.04 -12.75
C GLY A 515 -30.35 7.62 -13.24
N GLY A 516 -29.70 7.47 -14.41
CA GLY A 516 -29.31 6.16 -14.95
C GLY A 516 -28.07 5.57 -14.24
N LEU A 517 -27.15 6.42 -13.79
CA LEU A 517 -25.89 6.01 -13.17
C LEU A 517 -26.12 5.47 -11.75
N ILE A 518 -26.94 6.14 -10.94
CA ILE A 518 -27.26 5.68 -9.58
C ILE A 518 -27.97 4.33 -9.56
N ASN A 519 -28.91 4.08 -10.48
CA ASN A 519 -29.59 2.78 -10.57
C ASN A 519 -28.62 1.64 -10.88
N ARG A 520 -27.54 1.94 -11.59
CA ARG A 520 -26.48 0.99 -11.88
C ARG A 520 -25.57 0.75 -10.68
N ILE A 521 -25.19 1.81 -9.97
CA ILE A 521 -24.46 1.70 -8.69
C ILE A 521 -25.27 0.83 -7.72
N ARG A 522 -26.56 1.11 -7.54
CA ARG A 522 -27.50 0.30 -6.74
C ARG A 522 -27.51 -1.16 -7.20
N SER A 523 -27.61 -1.39 -8.51
CA SER A 523 -27.63 -2.75 -9.07
C SER A 523 -26.34 -3.53 -8.76
N TYR A 524 -25.17 -2.90 -8.85
CA TYR A 524 -23.91 -3.54 -8.49
C TYR A 524 -23.80 -3.82 -6.99
N LEU A 525 -24.12 -2.84 -6.15
CA LEU A 525 -24.00 -2.96 -4.70
C LEU A 525 -25.02 -3.94 -4.13
N GLU A 526 -26.30 -3.87 -4.52
CA GLU A 526 -27.32 -4.80 -4.01
C GLU A 526 -27.05 -6.26 -4.45
N ARG A 527 -26.46 -6.47 -5.64
CA ARG A 527 -26.00 -7.80 -6.05
C ARG A 527 -24.82 -8.28 -5.20
N ALA A 528 -23.84 -7.41 -4.98
CA ALA A 528 -22.64 -7.75 -4.24
C ALA A 528 -22.89 -8.00 -2.75
N LEU A 529 -23.82 -7.25 -2.14
CA LEU A 529 -24.23 -7.40 -0.75
C LEU A 529 -24.94 -8.73 -0.45
N GLY A 530 -25.30 -9.52 -1.47
CA GLY A 530 -25.72 -10.90 -1.29
C GLY A 530 -24.60 -11.83 -0.81
N ASN A 531 -23.33 -11.44 -0.99
CA ASN A 531 -22.17 -12.22 -0.56
C ASN A 531 -21.73 -11.82 0.86
N THR A 532 -21.48 -12.80 1.72
CA THR A 532 -21.12 -12.60 3.12
C THR A 532 -19.83 -11.78 3.30
N SER A 533 -18.79 -12.07 2.49
CA SER A 533 -17.51 -11.36 2.57
C SER A 533 -17.63 -9.88 2.22
N VAL A 534 -18.55 -9.53 1.31
CA VAL A 534 -18.78 -8.16 0.86
C VAL A 534 -19.66 -7.41 1.86
N CYS A 535 -20.73 -8.02 2.36
CA CYS A 535 -21.61 -7.37 3.34
C CYS A 535 -20.93 -7.12 4.69
N GLN A 536 -19.85 -7.83 5.01
CA GLN A 536 -19.02 -7.56 6.19
C GLN A 536 -17.95 -6.48 5.95
N CYS A 537 -17.87 -5.88 4.77
CA CYS A 537 -16.91 -4.84 4.44
C CYS A 537 -17.50 -3.44 4.70
N PRO A 538 -17.04 -2.69 5.72
CA PRO A 538 -17.57 -1.35 6.00
C PRO A 538 -17.37 -0.39 4.83
N LEU A 539 -16.26 -0.48 4.10
CA LEU A 539 -15.95 0.41 2.98
C LEU A 539 -17.01 0.35 1.87
N VAL A 540 -17.57 -0.84 1.59
CA VAL A 540 -18.64 -1.02 0.59
C VAL A 540 -19.93 -0.35 1.06
N TRP A 541 -20.27 -0.45 2.35
CA TRP A 541 -21.43 0.23 2.93
C TRP A 541 -21.28 1.74 2.94
N ARG A 542 -20.12 2.24 3.36
CA ARG A 542 -19.82 3.68 3.33
C ARG A 542 -19.97 4.16 1.87
N LEU A 543 -19.42 3.44 0.89
CA LEU A 543 -19.56 3.75 -0.54
C LEU A 543 -21.00 3.78 -1.01
N TYR A 544 -21.82 2.83 -0.55
CA TYR A 544 -23.24 2.85 -0.86
C TYR A 544 -23.94 4.07 -0.27
N LEU A 545 -23.67 4.35 1.01
CA LEU A 545 -24.25 5.45 1.75
C LEU A 545 -23.94 6.79 1.08
N HIS A 546 -22.67 7.08 0.80
CA HIS A 546 -22.26 8.32 0.15
C HIS A 546 -22.81 8.45 -1.27
N SER A 547 -22.85 7.35 -2.04
CA SER A 547 -23.47 7.37 -3.37
C SER A 547 -24.94 7.78 -3.28
N GLU A 548 -25.73 7.24 -2.35
CA GLU A 548 -27.15 7.61 -2.22
C GLU A 548 -27.33 9.09 -1.83
N VAL A 549 -26.47 9.62 -0.95
CA VAL A 549 -26.50 11.03 -0.54
C VAL A 549 -26.10 11.95 -1.70
N GLN A 550 -25.05 11.62 -2.45
CA GLN A 550 -24.59 12.41 -3.60
C GLN A 550 -25.68 12.56 -4.67
N PHE A 551 -26.51 11.53 -4.85
CA PHE A 551 -27.67 11.58 -5.77
C PHE A 551 -28.97 12.07 -5.10
N GLY A 552 -28.90 12.66 -3.90
CA GLY A 552 -30.00 13.36 -3.22
C GLY A 552 -31.02 12.48 -2.49
N ASN A 553 -30.73 11.20 -2.24
CA ASN A 553 -31.69 10.24 -1.66
C ASN A 553 -31.44 9.95 -0.17
N LEU A 554 -31.62 10.97 0.69
CA LEU A 554 -31.36 10.86 2.14
C LEU A 554 -32.19 9.77 2.84
N THR A 555 -33.47 9.60 2.49
CA THR A 555 -34.34 8.57 3.08
C THR A 555 -33.81 7.16 2.83
N ARG A 556 -33.30 6.93 1.61
CA ARG A 556 -32.71 5.63 1.24
C ARG A 556 -31.37 5.45 1.93
N ALA A 557 -30.52 6.49 1.94
CA ALA A 557 -29.26 6.49 2.67
C ALA A 557 -29.46 6.09 4.14
N LYS A 558 -30.50 6.64 4.81
CA LYS A 558 -30.88 6.25 6.18
C LYS A 558 -31.22 4.76 6.30
N GLY A 559 -32.00 4.21 5.38
CA GLY A 559 -32.27 2.76 5.34
C GLY A 559 -31.01 1.92 5.11
N ILE A 560 -30.09 2.37 4.26
CA ILE A 560 -28.80 1.71 4.02
C ILE A 560 -27.91 1.75 5.26
N PHE A 561 -27.90 2.85 6.01
CA PHE A 561 -27.14 2.96 7.26
C PHE A 561 -27.54 1.90 8.28
N TYR A 562 -28.84 1.74 8.60
CA TYR A 562 -29.24 0.69 9.55
C TYR A 562 -29.01 -0.73 9.02
N ARG A 563 -29.12 -0.96 7.71
CA ARG A 563 -28.71 -2.24 7.10
C ARG A 563 -27.21 -2.50 7.26
N ALA A 564 -26.39 -1.46 7.11
CA ALA A 564 -24.95 -1.55 7.34
C ALA A 564 -24.65 -1.92 8.79
N LEU A 565 -25.34 -1.33 9.77
CA LEU A 565 -25.17 -1.66 11.19
C LEU A 565 -25.55 -3.10 11.54
N GLN A 566 -26.47 -3.72 10.80
CA GLN A 566 -26.78 -5.14 10.98
C GLN A 566 -25.62 -6.04 10.55
N SER A 567 -24.78 -5.58 9.60
CA SER A 567 -23.69 -6.37 9.03
C SER A 567 -22.32 -6.03 9.65
N CYS A 568 -22.12 -4.75 10.00
CA CYS A 568 -20.86 -4.19 10.50
C CYS A 568 -21.06 -3.31 11.75
N PRO A 569 -21.65 -3.80 12.84
CA PRO A 569 -21.95 -2.99 14.03
C PRO A 569 -20.69 -2.43 14.71
N TRP A 570 -19.53 -3.08 14.56
CA TRP A 570 -18.24 -2.68 15.15
C TRP A 570 -17.57 -1.49 14.45
N SER A 571 -18.04 -1.09 13.27
CA SER A 571 -17.35 -0.07 12.48
C SER A 571 -17.74 1.34 12.92
N LYS A 572 -16.96 1.91 13.84
CA LYS A 572 -17.10 3.32 14.29
C LYS A 572 -17.17 4.32 13.13
N ALA A 573 -16.45 4.05 12.04
CA ALA A 573 -16.47 4.89 10.84
C ALA A 573 -17.88 5.07 10.24
N LEU A 574 -18.73 4.03 10.28
CA LEU A 574 -20.12 4.12 9.78
C LEU A 574 -20.96 5.08 10.63
N TYR A 575 -20.76 5.10 11.95
CA TYR A 575 -21.45 6.02 12.85
C TYR A 575 -20.98 7.46 12.63
N LEU A 576 -19.67 7.69 12.51
CA LEU A 576 -19.11 9.01 12.23
C LEU A 576 -19.57 9.56 10.87
N ASP A 577 -19.70 8.71 9.86
CA ASP A 577 -20.28 9.09 8.56
C ASP A 577 -21.76 9.45 8.73
N ALA A 578 -22.54 8.66 9.48
CA ALA A 578 -23.94 8.94 9.73
C ALA A 578 -24.16 10.27 10.47
N VAL A 579 -23.34 10.60 11.48
CA VAL A 579 -23.37 11.90 12.16
C VAL A 579 -23.15 13.04 11.17
N SER A 580 -22.24 12.84 10.21
CA SER A 580 -21.92 13.84 9.19
C SER A 580 -23.03 14.02 8.15
N LEU A 581 -23.67 12.92 7.74
CA LEU A 581 -24.60 12.89 6.62
C LEU A 581 -26.04 13.21 7.04
N PHE A 582 -26.45 12.80 8.24
CA PHE A 582 -27.86 12.95 8.67
C PHE A 582 -28.14 14.23 9.46
N THR A 583 -27.11 14.96 9.90
CA THR A 583 -27.08 16.31 10.55
C THR A 583 -28.09 16.61 11.67
N LYS A 584 -27.63 17.37 12.68
CA LYS A 584 -28.30 17.90 13.90
C LYS A 584 -29.34 17.04 14.66
N ASP A 585 -30.38 16.49 14.02
CA ASP A 585 -31.53 15.87 14.70
C ASP A 585 -31.32 14.41 15.11
N LYS A 586 -30.12 13.87 14.86
CA LYS A 586 -29.80 12.45 15.03
C LYS A 586 -28.49 12.18 15.78
N LEU A 587 -27.82 13.22 16.28
CA LEU A 587 -26.58 13.03 17.03
C LEU A 587 -26.83 12.12 18.25
N ASP A 588 -27.80 12.48 19.08
CA ASP A 588 -28.13 11.73 20.30
C ASP A 588 -28.50 10.28 19.95
N GLU A 589 -29.37 10.07 18.96
CA GLU A 589 -29.75 8.71 18.49
C GLU A 589 -28.52 7.90 18.03
N ILE A 590 -27.57 8.51 17.32
CA ILE A 590 -26.40 7.80 16.82
C ILE A 590 -25.42 7.49 17.97
N VAL A 591 -25.22 8.43 18.90
CA VAL A 591 -24.36 8.21 20.08
C VAL A 591 -24.97 7.16 20.99
N ASP A 592 -26.29 7.17 21.21
CA ASP A 592 -27.01 6.13 21.94
C ASP A 592 -26.81 4.76 21.28
N LEU A 593 -26.88 4.68 19.95
CA LEU A 593 -26.58 3.45 19.21
C LEU A 593 -25.12 3.01 19.36
N MET A 594 -24.17 3.96 19.37
CA MET A 594 -22.76 3.64 19.62
C MET A 594 -22.57 3.04 21.01
N THR A 595 -23.18 3.65 22.03
CA THR A 595 -23.17 3.16 23.41
C THR A 595 -23.82 1.78 23.53
N GLU A 596 -25.00 1.57 22.92
CA GLU A 596 -25.69 0.26 22.89
C GLU A 596 -24.84 -0.83 22.24
N LYS A 597 -24.01 -0.47 21.26
CA LYS A 597 -23.12 -1.40 20.55
C LYS A 597 -21.70 -1.46 21.13
N GLU A 598 -21.49 -0.88 22.32
CA GLU A 598 -20.20 -0.88 23.03
C GLU A 598 -19.07 -0.29 22.17
N ILE A 599 -19.40 0.68 21.30
CA ILE A 599 -18.41 1.42 20.53
C ILE A 599 -17.82 2.49 21.43
N ARG A 600 -16.51 2.39 21.69
CA ARG A 600 -15.77 3.37 22.49
C ARG A 600 -16.00 4.79 22.00
N LEU A 601 -16.55 5.62 22.88
CA LEU A 601 -16.64 7.07 22.76
C LEU A 601 -15.39 7.68 23.41
N GLN A 602 -14.83 8.72 22.80
CA GLN A 602 -13.70 9.47 23.36
C GLN A 602 -14.16 10.72 24.11
N ILE A 603 -15.35 11.22 23.79
CA ILE A 603 -16.00 12.31 24.50
C ILE A 603 -17.51 12.06 24.61
N PRO A 604 -18.08 12.06 25.84
CA PRO A 604 -19.51 12.02 26.05
C PRO A 604 -20.17 13.34 25.62
N LEU A 605 -21.47 13.31 25.34
CA LEU A 605 -22.19 14.48 24.82
C LEU A 605 -22.31 15.61 25.86
N GLU A 606 -22.33 15.25 27.14
CA GLU A 606 -22.42 16.17 28.28
C GLU A 606 -21.14 16.99 28.42
N GLU A 607 -19.98 16.40 28.19
CA GLU A 607 -18.70 17.10 28.24
C GLU A 607 -18.59 18.12 27.09
N VAL A 608 -19.14 17.79 25.91
CA VAL A 608 -19.23 18.76 24.80
C VAL A 608 -20.10 19.96 25.18
N ASP A 609 -21.19 19.74 25.92
CA ASP A 609 -22.05 20.85 26.37
C ASP A 609 -21.27 21.79 27.32
N ILE A 610 -20.52 21.23 28.27
CA ILE A 610 -19.66 22.00 29.20
C ILE A 610 -18.62 22.82 28.41
N LEU A 611 -17.91 22.20 27.47
CA LEU A 611 -16.92 22.88 26.64
C LEU A 611 -17.53 24.02 25.82
N MET A 612 -18.78 23.87 25.36
CA MET A 612 -19.50 24.93 24.66
C MET A 612 -19.91 26.07 25.60
N GLU A 613 -20.35 25.76 26.82
CA GLU A 613 -20.72 26.74 27.85
C GLU A 613 -19.50 27.61 28.24
N ASP A 614 -18.36 26.99 28.53
CA ASP A 614 -17.12 27.67 28.92
C ASP A 614 -16.64 28.71 27.88
N VAL A 615 -16.87 28.45 26.59
CA VAL A 615 -16.53 29.40 25.51
C VAL A 615 -17.55 30.54 25.40
N THR A 616 -18.81 30.31 25.75
CA THR A 616 -19.83 31.37 25.78
C THR A 616 -19.67 32.31 26.98
N GLU A 617 -19.13 31.84 28.10
CA GLU A 617 -18.87 32.66 29.28
C GLU A 617 -17.59 33.52 29.17
N ASN A 618 -16.64 33.11 28.32
CA ASN A 618 -15.34 33.77 28.13
C ASN A 618 -15.28 34.74 26.91
N ASN A 619 -16.39 34.93 26.18
CA ASN A 619 -16.53 35.90 25.08
C ASN A 619 -17.53 37.00 25.46
#